data_AF-A0A8X6PX16-F1
#
_entry.id   AF-A0A8X6PX16-F1
#
_cell.length_a   1.000
_cell.length_b   1.000
_cell.length_c   1.000
_cell.angle_alpha   90.00
_cell.angle_beta   90.00
_cell.angle_gamma   90.00
#
_symmetry.space_group_name_H-M   'P 1'
#
loop_
_entity.id
_entity.type
_entity.pdbx_description
1 polymer ?
#
loop_
_entity_poly.entity_id
_entity_poly.type
_entity_poly.pdbx_seq_one_letter_code
_entity_poly.pdbx_strand_id
1 'polypeptide(L)'
;MGGIIILISSLLPILLWAQLTLEILLLILITLFFALLGFIDDYLKLKTNHYRGLSAKTKILIQFIVTLVSMSILKLYSAEGFTKTSLFKGVIIDFGYLYVPFAAFVIVGSANAVNLTDGLDGLAATQVITSFAFLGLIAYITQADMNITLFCIAFIGAILSFLWFNTHPAKIFMGDVGSLSVGAALGLTSVLIKREMLFAVIGIIFVIETLSVIIQISYFKYTKFKYGEGKRVFLMAPIHHHFEKKGWSENVIVMKLWIISIICSVFTITFLL
;
A
#
# COMPACT_ATOMS: atom_id res chain seq x y z
N MET A 1 -14.09 0.40 -12.88
CA MET A 1 -12.93 0.20 -11.98
C MET A 1 -13.39 0.49 -10.56
N GLY A 2 -13.42 -0.51 -9.68
CA GLY A 2 -13.97 -0.39 -8.32
C GLY A 2 -13.23 0.62 -7.44
N GLY A 3 -11.95 0.87 -7.71
CA GLY A 3 -11.16 1.89 -7.04
C GLY A 3 -11.74 3.30 -7.08
N ILE A 4 -12.48 3.66 -8.15
CA ILE A 4 -13.17 4.97 -8.23
C ILE A 4 -14.21 5.09 -7.11
N ILE A 5 -14.95 4.01 -6.83
CA ILE A 5 -15.97 3.98 -5.78
C ILE A 5 -15.31 4.13 -4.41
N ILE A 6 -14.18 3.44 -4.17
CA ILE A 6 -13.39 3.57 -2.94
C ILE A 6 -12.95 5.03 -2.74
N LEU A 7 -12.43 5.68 -3.78
CA LEU A 7 -11.92 7.05 -3.71
C LEU A 7 -13.03 8.07 -3.44
N ILE A 8 -14.15 8.00 -4.15
CA ILE A 8 -15.27 8.92 -3.91
C ILE A 8 -15.81 8.73 -2.48
N SER A 9 -15.98 7.47 -2.06
CA SER A 9 -16.55 7.14 -0.75
C SER A 9 -15.64 7.50 0.43
N SER A 10 -14.31 7.52 0.22
CA SER A 10 -13.33 7.91 1.25
C SER A 10 -13.06 9.41 1.25
N LEU A 11 -12.87 10.04 0.08
CA LEU A 11 -12.50 11.45 -0.02
C LEU A 11 -13.64 12.40 0.34
N LEU A 12 -14.90 12.04 0.08
CA LEU A 12 -16.03 12.91 0.40
C LEU A 12 -16.16 13.17 1.92
N PRO A 13 -16.15 12.16 2.81
CA PRO A 13 -16.09 12.39 4.25
C PRO A 13 -14.88 13.21 4.70
N ILE A 14 -13.70 12.97 4.12
CA ILE A 14 -12.48 13.73 4.44
C ILE A 14 -12.66 15.22 4.11
N LEU A 15 -13.17 15.55 2.92
CA LEU A 15 -13.38 16.93 2.50
C LEU A 15 -14.44 17.66 3.35
N LEU A 16 -15.43 16.93 3.86
CA LEU A 16 -16.50 17.53 4.67
C LEU A 16 -16.08 17.71 6.14
N TRP A 17 -15.29 16.79 6.70
CA TRP A 17 -15.09 16.69 8.16
C TRP A 17 -13.64 16.92 8.60
N ALA A 18 -12.64 16.71 7.75
CA ALA A 18 -11.24 16.93 8.10
C ALA A 18 -10.85 18.40 7.94
N GLN A 19 -10.01 18.90 8.84
CA GLN A 19 -9.30 20.14 8.59
C GLN A 19 -8.26 19.90 7.49
N LEU A 20 -8.28 20.75 6.45
CA LEU A 20 -7.38 20.63 5.29
C LEU A 20 -5.99 21.21 5.60
N THR A 21 -5.27 20.56 6.52
CA THR A 21 -3.84 20.83 6.78
C THR A 21 -2.99 20.46 5.56
N LEU A 22 -1.72 20.88 5.54
CA LEU A 22 -0.80 20.56 4.45
C LEU A 22 -0.64 19.04 4.28
N GLU A 23 -0.60 18.31 5.38
CA GLU A 23 -0.48 16.86 5.46
C GLU A 23 -1.71 16.15 4.85
N ILE A 24 -2.92 16.63 5.17
CA ILE A 24 -4.17 16.09 4.64
C ILE A 24 -4.32 16.42 3.16
N LEU A 25 -3.98 17.65 2.76
CA LEU A 25 -3.97 18.02 1.35
C LEU A 25 -2.99 17.15 0.56
N LEU A 26 -1.80 16.88 1.11
CA LEU A 26 -0.82 16.01 0.48
C LEU A 26 -1.32 14.56 0.38
N LEU A 27 -1.98 14.03 1.42
CA LEU A 27 -2.64 12.73 1.38
C LEU A 27 -3.65 12.64 0.25
N ILE A 28 -4.53 13.63 0.12
CA ILE A 28 -5.52 13.70 -0.96
C ILE A 28 -4.84 13.75 -2.33
N LEU A 29 -3.86 14.65 -2.51
CA LEU A 29 -3.18 14.85 -3.78
C LEU A 29 -2.37 13.62 -4.24
N ILE A 30 -1.61 12.99 -3.35
CA ILE A 30 -0.86 11.77 -3.66
C ILE A 30 -1.82 10.61 -3.98
N THR A 31 -2.90 10.46 -3.19
CA THR A 31 -3.92 9.44 -3.47
C THR A 31 -4.53 9.63 -4.85
N LEU A 32 -4.96 10.85 -5.17
CA LEU A 32 -5.55 11.19 -6.48
C LEU A 32 -4.56 11.02 -7.63
N PHE A 33 -3.29 11.35 -7.43
CA PHE A 33 -2.25 11.16 -8.45
C PHE A 33 -2.04 9.68 -8.77
N PHE A 34 -1.90 8.83 -7.75
CA PHE A 34 -1.74 7.39 -7.95
C PHE A 34 -3.02 6.76 -8.52
N ALA A 35 -4.19 7.28 -8.15
CA ALA A 35 -5.47 6.90 -8.76
C ALA A 35 -5.52 7.23 -10.25
N LEU A 36 -5.10 8.44 -10.64
CA LEU A 36 -5.05 8.87 -12.03
C LEU A 36 -4.08 8.00 -12.83
N LEU A 37 -2.90 7.72 -12.28
CA LEU A 37 -1.94 6.83 -12.92
C LEU A 37 -2.50 5.41 -13.09
N GLY A 38 -3.18 4.88 -12.08
CA GLY A 38 -3.87 3.60 -12.14
C GLY A 38 -5.01 3.60 -13.15
N PHE A 39 -5.75 4.71 -13.26
CA PHE A 39 -6.82 4.87 -14.24
C PHE A 39 -6.29 4.88 -15.66
N ILE A 40 -5.19 5.61 -15.91
CA ILE A 40 -4.53 5.63 -17.22
C ILE A 40 -4.09 4.22 -17.59
N ASP A 41 -3.48 3.48 -16.65
CA ASP A 41 -3.03 2.12 -16.88
C ASP A 41 -4.18 1.16 -17.21
N ASP A 42 -5.24 1.16 -16.38
CA ASP A 42 -6.40 0.32 -16.62
C ASP A 42 -7.16 0.70 -17.90
N TYR A 43 -7.27 2.01 -18.20
CA TYR A 43 -7.91 2.49 -19.43
C TYR A 43 -7.15 2.02 -20.68
N LEU A 44 -5.82 2.08 -20.65
CA LEU A 44 -4.99 1.58 -21.75
C LEU A 44 -5.18 0.08 -21.95
N LYS A 45 -5.17 -0.72 -20.86
CA LYS A 45 -5.42 -2.18 -20.92
C LYS A 45 -6.76 -2.51 -21.57
N LEU A 46 -7.80 -1.71 -21.35
CA LEU A 46 -9.13 -1.89 -21.96
C LEU A 46 -9.18 -1.46 -23.43
N LYS A 47 -8.45 -0.40 -23.81
CA LYS A 47 -8.53 0.19 -25.15
C LYS A 47 -7.71 -0.56 -26.20
N THR A 48 -6.56 -1.13 -25.85
CA THR A 48 -5.56 -1.51 -26.86
C THR A 48 -5.71 -2.89 -27.49
N ASN A 49 -6.71 -3.73 -27.12
CA ASN A 49 -6.88 -5.15 -27.54
C ASN A 49 -5.67 -6.09 -27.30
N HIS A 50 -4.49 -5.55 -27.12
CA HIS A 50 -3.35 -6.14 -26.45
C HIS A 50 -3.45 -5.71 -24.99
N TYR A 51 -3.39 -6.67 -24.07
CA TYR A 51 -3.39 -6.50 -22.60
C TYR A 51 -2.18 -5.72 -22.06
N ARG A 52 -1.65 -4.76 -22.82
CA ARG A 52 -0.48 -3.94 -22.50
C ARG A 52 -0.95 -2.62 -21.92
N GLY A 53 -0.80 -2.50 -20.61
CA GLY A 53 -0.83 -1.22 -19.92
C GLY A 53 0.45 -0.40 -20.11
N LEU A 54 0.65 0.60 -19.25
CA LEU A 54 1.89 1.34 -19.12
C LEU A 54 3.07 0.40 -18.85
N SER A 55 4.25 0.76 -19.36
CA SER A 55 5.46 0.01 -19.03
C SER A 55 5.73 0.11 -17.52
N ALA A 56 6.04 -1.01 -16.87
CA ALA A 56 6.32 -1.04 -15.43
C ALA A 56 7.44 -0.07 -15.04
N LYS A 57 8.46 0.11 -15.90
CA LYS A 57 9.55 1.07 -15.69
C LYS A 57 9.05 2.52 -15.71
N THR A 58 8.21 2.87 -16.68
CA THR A 58 7.63 4.21 -16.79
C THR A 58 6.72 4.51 -15.61
N LYS A 59 5.88 3.55 -15.22
CA LYS A 59 4.96 3.67 -14.09
C LYS A 59 5.72 3.93 -12.78
N ILE A 60 6.73 3.11 -12.46
CA ILE A 60 7.56 3.28 -11.26
C ILE A 60 8.34 4.60 -11.31
N LEU A 61 8.91 4.98 -12.46
CA LEU A 61 9.65 6.24 -12.59
C LEU A 61 8.77 7.45 -12.28
N ILE A 62 7.56 7.50 -12.84
CA ILE A 62 6.60 8.58 -12.59
C ILE A 62 6.20 8.64 -11.11
N GLN A 63 5.94 7.49 -10.49
CA GLN A 63 5.62 7.39 -9.06
C GLN A 63 6.75 7.94 -8.19
N PHE A 64 8.01 7.58 -8.48
CA PHE A 64 9.17 8.09 -7.75
C PHE A 64 9.39 9.59 -7.94
N ILE A 65 9.27 10.11 -9.17
CA ILE A 65 9.45 11.54 -9.42
C ILE A 65 8.43 12.36 -8.62
N VAL A 66 7.15 12.01 -8.69
CA VAL A 66 6.11 12.76 -7.99
C VAL A 66 6.26 12.66 -6.48
N THR A 67 6.52 11.46 -5.95
CA THR A 67 6.72 11.30 -4.49
C THR A 67 7.96 12.03 -3.99
N LEU A 68 9.08 12.01 -4.70
CA LEU A 68 10.28 12.77 -4.33
C LEU A 68 10.02 14.28 -4.29
N VAL A 69 9.32 14.82 -5.30
CA VAL A 69 8.96 16.24 -5.35
C VAL A 69 8.02 16.58 -4.19
N SER A 70 6.95 15.81 -4.00
CA SER A 70 5.98 16.00 -2.91
C SER A 70 6.62 15.95 -1.52
N MET A 71 7.49 14.97 -1.25
CA MET A 71 8.18 14.87 0.03
C MET A 71 9.23 15.98 0.23
N SER A 72 9.86 16.45 -0.86
CA SER A 72 10.77 17.60 -0.79
C SER A 72 10.03 18.89 -0.46
N ILE A 73 8.84 19.11 -1.06
CA ILE A 73 7.99 20.24 -0.73
C ILE A 73 7.54 20.16 0.73
N LEU A 74 7.04 19.00 1.17
CA LEU A 74 6.62 18.82 2.56
C LEU A 74 7.75 19.14 3.56
N LYS A 75 8.98 18.72 3.26
CA LYS A 75 10.17 19.03 4.07
C LYS A 75 10.38 20.53 4.27
N LEU A 76 10.09 21.37 3.28
CA LEU A 76 10.28 22.83 3.36
C LEU A 76 9.30 23.51 4.32
N TYR A 77 8.13 22.91 4.52
CA TYR A 77 7.05 23.46 5.35
C TYR A 77 6.86 22.72 6.68
N SER A 78 7.62 21.64 6.90
CA SER A 78 7.59 20.86 8.14
C SER A 78 8.50 21.47 9.20
N ALA A 79 8.09 21.34 10.48
CA ALA A 79 8.90 21.75 11.63
C ALA A 79 10.16 20.87 11.81
N GLU A 80 11.01 21.23 12.79
CA GLU A 80 12.19 20.46 13.15
C GLU A 80 11.85 18.98 13.41
N GLY A 81 12.66 18.06 12.87
CA GLY A 81 12.46 16.62 13.05
C GLY A 81 11.82 15.87 11.88
N PHE A 82 11.54 16.53 10.74
CA PHE A 82 11.04 15.85 9.54
C PHE A 82 11.91 14.65 9.11
N THR A 83 13.24 14.75 9.27
CA THR A 83 14.20 13.73 8.83
C THR A 83 14.34 12.56 9.81
N LYS A 84 13.67 12.62 10.96
CA LYS A 84 13.70 11.60 11.99
C LYS A 84 12.59 10.58 11.76
N THR A 85 12.87 9.31 12.00
CA THR A 85 11.89 8.21 12.06
C THR A 85 11.99 7.50 13.40
N SER A 86 10.86 6.96 13.87
CA SER A 86 10.83 6.08 15.04
C SER A 86 10.99 4.64 14.59
N LEU A 87 12.04 3.97 15.08
CA LEU A 87 12.12 2.52 15.09
C LEU A 87 11.23 1.94 16.20
N PHE A 88 11.34 0.63 16.41
CA PHE A 88 10.73 -0.10 17.52
C PHE A 88 11.17 0.46 18.88
N LYS A 89 10.23 0.52 19.84
CA LYS A 89 10.45 1.01 21.22
C LYS A 89 10.97 2.45 21.31
N GLY A 90 10.59 3.31 20.37
CA GLY A 90 10.90 4.74 20.43
C GLY A 90 12.35 5.12 20.14
N VAL A 91 13.17 4.21 19.61
CA VAL A 91 14.52 4.55 19.13
C VAL A 91 14.40 5.48 17.92
N ILE A 92 14.88 6.72 18.05
CA ILE A 92 14.80 7.72 17.00
C ILE A 92 16.09 7.71 16.18
N ILE A 93 15.97 7.58 14.86
CA ILE A 93 17.07 7.71 13.91
C ILE A 93 16.83 8.91 13.02
N ASP A 94 17.86 9.75 12.86
CA ASP A 94 17.86 10.84 11.89
C ASP A 94 18.50 10.39 10.57
N PHE A 95 17.72 10.39 9.50
CA PHE A 95 18.19 10.04 8.16
C PHE A 95 18.76 11.25 7.40
N GLY A 96 18.62 12.46 7.92
CA GLY A 96 19.05 13.69 7.28
C GLY A 96 18.50 13.81 5.85
N TYR A 97 19.40 14.03 4.87
CA TYR A 97 19.03 14.13 3.46
C TYR A 97 18.47 12.83 2.85
N LEU A 98 18.80 11.65 3.42
CA LEU A 98 18.32 10.35 2.93
C LEU A 98 16.86 10.08 3.27
N TYR A 99 16.25 10.89 4.15
CA TYR A 99 14.86 10.68 4.55
C TYR A 99 13.88 10.86 3.40
N VAL A 100 14.10 11.84 2.50
CA VAL A 100 13.20 12.08 1.36
C VAL A 100 13.18 10.89 0.39
N PRO A 101 14.34 10.37 -0.07
CA PRO A 101 14.38 9.11 -0.82
C PRO A 101 13.76 7.92 -0.10
N PHE A 102 13.98 7.80 1.22
CA PHE A 102 13.39 6.74 2.02
C PHE A 102 11.85 6.83 2.06
N ALA A 103 11.29 8.01 2.34
CA ALA A 103 9.85 8.24 2.33
C ALA A 103 9.23 7.95 0.95
N ALA A 104 9.87 8.39 -0.13
CA ALA A 104 9.45 8.06 -1.49
C ALA A 104 9.46 6.54 -1.72
N PHE A 105 10.50 5.83 -1.27
CA PHE A 105 10.56 4.37 -1.33
C PHE A 105 9.41 3.71 -0.56
N VAL A 106 9.10 4.19 0.65
CA VAL A 106 7.96 3.67 1.45
C VAL A 106 6.64 3.88 0.69
N ILE A 107 6.38 5.08 0.17
CA ILE A 107 5.11 5.40 -0.53
C ILE A 107 4.97 4.57 -1.82
N VAL A 108 5.99 4.59 -2.68
CA VAL A 108 5.97 3.88 -3.96
C VAL A 108 5.98 2.37 -3.74
N GLY A 109 6.77 1.89 -2.78
CA GLY A 109 6.81 0.49 -2.39
C GLY A 109 5.44 0.00 -1.93
N SER A 110 4.76 0.77 -1.08
CA SER A 110 3.41 0.44 -0.58
C SER A 110 2.38 0.38 -1.71
N ALA A 111 2.38 1.37 -2.62
CA ALA A 111 1.48 1.39 -3.76
C ALA A 111 1.60 0.13 -4.64
N ASN A 112 2.84 -0.26 -4.96
CA ASN A 112 3.08 -1.45 -5.77
C ASN A 112 2.85 -2.74 -4.98
N ALA A 113 3.12 -2.76 -3.68
CA ALA A 113 2.89 -3.93 -2.84
C ALA A 113 1.39 -4.25 -2.71
N VAL A 114 0.54 -3.23 -2.52
CA VAL A 114 -0.93 -3.40 -2.54
C VAL A 114 -1.39 -3.85 -3.93
N ASN A 115 -0.86 -3.27 -5.02
CA ASN A 115 -1.18 -3.70 -6.39
C ASN A 115 -0.80 -5.16 -6.68
N LEU A 116 0.34 -5.63 -6.19
CA LEU A 116 0.73 -7.05 -6.30
C LEU A 116 -0.14 -7.99 -5.45
N THR A 117 -0.73 -7.47 -4.36
CA THR A 117 -1.58 -8.25 -3.43
C THR A 117 -3.03 -8.34 -3.91
N ASP A 118 -3.46 -7.45 -4.81
CA ASP A 118 -4.80 -7.42 -5.42
C ASP A 118 -4.96 -8.48 -6.52
N GLY A 119 -4.67 -9.75 -6.17
CA GLY A 119 -4.72 -10.91 -7.07
C GLY A 119 -5.83 -11.92 -6.74
N LEU A 120 -6.49 -11.76 -5.60
CA LEU A 120 -7.60 -12.61 -5.13
C LEU A 120 -8.74 -11.76 -4.54
N ASP A 121 -9.96 -12.25 -4.68
CA ASP A 121 -11.19 -11.63 -4.18
C ASP A 121 -11.11 -11.37 -2.66
N GLY A 122 -11.16 -10.10 -2.26
CA GLY A 122 -11.08 -9.68 -0.87
C GLY A 122 -9.68 -9.70 -0.24
N LEU A 123 -8.64 -10.18 -0.93
CA LEU A 123 -7.29 -10.26 -0.38
C LEU A 123 -6.74 -8.87 -0.05
N ALA A 124 -6.55 -8.01 -1.04
CA ALA A 124 -6.00 -6.66 -0.81
C ALA A 124 -6.89 -5.84 0.15
N ALA A 125 -8.22 -5.91 -0.02
CA ALA A 125 -9.17 -5.16 0.81
C ALA A 125 -9.04 -5.48 2.32
N THR A 126 -8.98 -6.76 2.70
CA THR A 126 -8.83 -7.17 4.11
C THR A 126 -7.49 -6.73 4.71
N GLN A 127 -6.40 -6.79 3.93
CA GLN A 127 -5.09 -6.30 4.37
C GLN A 127 -5.06 -4.79 4.57
N VAL A 128 -5.68 -4.04 3.66
CA VAL A 128 -5.71 -2.59 3.72
C VAL A 128 -6.59 -2.11 4.87
N ILE A 129 -7.77 -2.71 5.10
CA ILE A 129 -8.65 -2.36 6.24
C ILE A 129 -7.87 -2.50 7.55
N THR A 130 -7.17 -3.62 7.72
CA THR A 130 -6.34 -3.87 8.91
C THR A 130 -5.24 -2.82 9.03
N SER A 131 -4.60 -2.46 7.92
CA SER A 131 -3.52 -1.48 7.92
C SER A 131 -3.99 -0.06 8.29
N PHE A 132 -5.10 0.42 7.71
CA PHE A 132 -5.66 1.71 8.10
C PHE A 132 -6.19 1.71 9.54
N ALA A 133 -6.79 0.60 9.99
CA ALA A 133 -7.28 0.50 11.36
C ALA A 133 -6.14 0.70 12.37
N PHE A 134 -5.02 0.02 12.17
CA PHE A 134 -3.88 0.13 13.08
C PHE A 134 -3.08 1.42 12.91
N LEU A 135 -2.88 1.91 11.69
CA LEU A 135 -2.24 3.23 11.50
C LEU A 135 -3.10 4.37 12.07
N GLY A 136 -4.41 4.33 11.89
CA GLY A 136 -5.35 5.30 12.46
C GLY A 136 -5.38 5.21 13.99
N LEU A 137 -5.40 4.00 14.56
CA LEU A 137 -5.30 3.79 16.00
C LEU A 137 -3.98 4.33 16.57
N ILE A 138 -2.86 4.08 15.89
CA ILE A 138 -1.56 4.62 16.28
C ILE A 138 -1.58 6.14 16.23
N ALA A 139 -2.06 6.74 15.13
CA ALA A 139 -2.17 8.18 14.98
C ALA A 139 -2.98 8.82 16.11
N TYR A 140 -4.07 8.17 16.53
CA TYR A 140 -4.91 8.60 17.64
C TYR A 140 -4.19 8.48 19.00
N ILE A 141 -3.63 7.31 19.32
CA ILE A 141 -2.97 7.04 20.61
C ILE A 141 -1.76 7.96 20.81
N THR A 142 -0.95 8.15 19.77
CA THR A 142 0.24 9.01 19.84
C THR A 142 -0.08 10.49 19.66
N GLN A 143 -1.37 10.85 19.51
CA GLN A 143 -1.83 12.21 19.26
C GLN A 143 -1.08 12.88 18.09
N ALA A 144 -0.78 12.10 17.04
CA ALA A 144 0.00 12.58 15.90
C ALA A 144 -0.78 13.62 15.09
N ASP A 145 -1.99 13.25 14.65
CA ASP A 145 -2.96 14.16 14.02
C ASP A 145 -4.36 13.49 14.00
N MET A 146 -5.37 14.20 14.53
CA MET A 146 -6.75 13.72 14.50
C MET A 146 -7.30 13.63 13.07
N ASN A 147 -6.87 14.52 12.16
CA ASN A 147 -7.31 14.51 10.78
C ASN A 147 -6.77 13.28 10.03
N ILE A 148 -5.56 12.82 10.36
CA ILE A 148 -5.01 11.56 9.80
C ILE A 148 -5.79 10.35 10.33
N THR A 149 -6.22 10.39 11.59
CA THR A 149 -7.11 9.35 12.15
C THR A 149 -8.43 9.30 11.39
N LEU A 150 -9.06 10.46 11.16
CA LEU A 150 -10.29 10.59 10.38
C LEU A 150 -10.10 10.11 8.94
N PHE A 151 -8.97 10.44 8.31
CA PHE A 151 -8.59 9.94 6.99
C PHE A 151 -8.58 8.40 6.96
N CYS A 152 -7.93 7.77 7.94
CA CYS A 152 -7.90 6.30 8.04
C CYS A 152 -9.30 5.70 8.22
N ILE A 153 -10.13 6.29 9.09
CA ILE A 153 -11.51 5.84 9.32
C ILE A 153 -12.36 5.94 8.05
N ALA A 154 -12.23 7.03 7.29
CA ALA A 154 -12.93 7.21 6.02
C ALA A 154 -12.54 6.14 4.99
N PHE A 155 -11.25 5.81 4.89
CA PHE A 155 -10.78 4.71 4.03
C PHE A 155 -11.29 3.34 4.49
N ILE A 156 -11.31 3.06 5.80
CA ILE A 156 -11.87 1.81 6.34
C ILE A 156 -13.34 1.66 5.92
N GLY A 157 -14.16 2.68 6.10
CA GLY A 157 -15.58 2.65 5.73
C GLY A 157 -15.80 2.44 4.22
N ALA A 158 -15.03 3.14 3.39
CA ALA A 158 -15.07 2.98 1.93
C ALA A 158 -14.67 1.56 1.48
N ILE A 159 -13.61 1.00 2.07
CA ILE A 159 -13.11 -0.32 1.69
C ILE A 159 -13.98 -1.44 2.25
N LEU A 160 -14.57 -1.29 3.44
CA LEU A 160 -15.59 -2.22 3.95
C LEU A 160 -16.80 -2.28 3.02
N SER A 161 -17.25 -1.12 2.54
CA SER A 161 -18.35 -1.04 1.57
C SER A 161 -17.98 -1.68 0.23
N PHE A 162 -16.74 -1.49 -0.25
CA PHE A 162 -16.22 -2.18 -1.42
C PHE A 162 -16.11 -3.70 -1.22
N LEU A 163 -15.61 -4.14 -0.06
CA LEU A 163 -15.40 -5.53 0.30
C LEU A 163 -16.71 -6.32 0.22
N TRP A 164 -17.85 -5.72 0.60
CA TRP A 164 -19.18 -6.33 0.43
C TRP A 164 -19.46 -6.82 -1.00
N PHE A 165 -18.91 -6.14 -2.01
CA PHE A 165 -19.06 -6.50 -3.42
C PHE A 165 -17.85 -7.27 -3.99
N ASN A 166 -16.73 -7.29 -3.26
CA ASN A 166 -15.47 -7.88 -3.69
C ASN A 166 -15.16 -9.21 -3.00
N THR A 167 -15.85 -9.59 -1.92
CA THR A 167 -15.76 -10.94 -1.34
C THR A 167 -16.15 -11.99 -2.37
N HIS A 168 -15.41 -13.11 -2.40
CA HIS A 168 -15.60 -14.16 -3.40
C HIS A 168 -17.04 -14.74 -3.38
N PRO A 169 -17.69 -14.85 -4.55
CA PRO A 169 -17.22 -14.42 -5.87
C PRO A 169 -17.38 -12.90 -6.10
N ALA A 170 -16.31 -12.22 -6.52
CA ALA A 170 -16.31 -10.77 -6.69
C ALA A 170 -17.23 -10.30 -7.82
N LYS A 171 -18.02 -9.26 -7.53
CA LYS A 171 -18.84 -8.53 -8.50
C LYS A 171 -18.11 -7.29 -9.04
N ILE A 172 -17.19 -6.75 -8.25
CA ILE A 172 -16.43 -5.54 -8.57
C ILE A 172 -14.96 -5.79 -8.22
N PHE A 173 -14.07 -5.55 -9.18
CA PHE A 173 -12.62 -5.58 -8.98
C PHE A 173 -12.07 -4.19 -8.64
N MET A 174 -11.07 -4.15 -7.76
CA MET A 174 -10.46 -2.90 -7.28
C MET A 174 -9.75 -2.17 -8.44
N GLY A 175 -8.94 -2.90 -9.22
CA GLY A 175 -8.17 -2.37 -10.35
C GLY A 175 -6.97 -1.54 -9.88
N ASP A 176 -6.15 -1.10 -10.82
CA ASP A 176 -4.95 -0.31 -10.51
C ASP A 176 -5.32 1.06 -9.94
N VAL A 177 -6.48 1.61 -10.31
CA VAL A 177 -7.01 2.84 -9.71
C VAL A 177 -7.05 2.72 -8.19
N GLY A 178 -7.64 1.62 -7.68
CA GLY A 178 -7.83 1.44 -6.25
C GLY A 178 -6.53 1.02 -5.59
N SER A 179 -5.89 -0.02 -6.09
CA SER A 179 -4.74 -0.64 -5.41
C SER A 179 -3.53 0.31 -5.29
N LEU A 180 -3.21 1.08 -6.34
CA LEU A 180 -2.11 2.05 -6.29
C LEU A 180 -2.41 3.23 -5.37
N SER A 181 -3.61 3.80 -5.47
CA SER A 181 -3.99 4.98 -4.68
C SER A 181 -4.06 4.66 -3.19
N VAL A 182 -4.68 3.54 -2.84
CA VAL A 182 -4.81 3.05 -1.48
C VAL A 182 -3.45 2.69 -0.88
N GLY A 183 -2.58 2.01 -1.64
CA GLY A 183 -1.24 1.69 -1.15
C GLY A 183 -0.37 2.93 -0.96
N ALA A 184 -0.46 3.93 -1.86
CA ALA A 184 0.22 5.22 -1.67
C ALA A 184 -0.31 5.98 -0.44
N ALA A 185 -1.63 5.96 -0.21
CA ALA A 185 -2.26 6.56 0.96
C ALA A 185 -1.78 5.92 2.27
N LEU A 186 -1.70 4.59 2.35
CA LEU A 186 -1.13 3.87 3.50
C LEU A 186 0.34 4.24 3.74
N GLY A 187 1.16 4.20 2.68
CA GLY A 187 2.58 4.53 2.75
C GLY A 187 2.80 5.95 3.25
N LEU A 188 2.09 6.93 2.70
CA LEU A 188 2.18 8.33 3.12
C LEU A 188 1.65 8.53 4.55
N THR A 189 0.55 7.86 4.92
CA THR A 189 0.04 7.88 6.30
C THR A 189 1.13 7.45 7.29
N SER A 190 1.84 6.34 7.01
CA SER A 190 2.92 5.84 7.86
C SER A 190 4.10 6.81 7.99
N VAL A 191 4.42 7.52 6.91
CA VAL A 191 5.48 8.54 6.86
C VAL A 191 5.08 9.78 7.66
N LEU A 192 3.83 10.23 7.55
CA LEU A 192 3.35 11.41 8.27
C LEU A 192 3.33 11.19 9.78
N ILE A 193 2.92 10.01 10.24
CA ILE A 193 2.89 9.68 11.67
C ILE A 193 4.23 9.15 12.21
N LYS A 194 5.29 9.10 11.37
CA LYS A 194 6.64 8.60 11.73
C LYS A 194 6.64 7.17 12.26
N ARG A 195 5.90 6.27 11.61
CA ARG A 195 5.74 4.85 11.98
C ARG A 195 5.92 3.92 10.78
N GLU A 196 6.87 4.23 9.91
CA GLU A 196 7.19 3.48 8.70
C GLU A 196 7.59 2.02 9.03
N MET A 197 8.36 1.82 10.10
CA MET A 197 8.79 0.48 10.53
C MET A 197 7.67 -0.35 11.13
N LEU A 198 6.75 0.27 11.90
CA LEU A 198 5.56 -0.43 12.38
C LEU A 198 4.64 -0.77 11.21
N PHE A 199 4.52 0.13 10.22
CA PHE A 199 3.75 -0.15 9.02
C PHE A 199 4.28 -1.35 8.24
N ALA A 200 5.60 -1.56 8.17
CA ALA A 200 6.14 -2.77 7.55
C ALA A 200 5.71 -4.07 8.25
N VAL A 201 5.48 -4.03 9.57
CA VAL A 201 4.98 -5.18 10.35
C VAL A 201 3.44 -5.30 10.26
N ILE A 202 2.71 -4.18 10.29
CA ILE A 202 1.25 -4.15 10.07
C ILE A 202 0.93 -4.70 8.66
N GLY A 203 1.63 -4.20 7.64
CA GLY A 203 1.50 -4.58 6.24
C GLY A 203 2.35 -5.80 5.85
N ILE A 204 2.62 -6.73 6.78
CA ILE A 204 3.54 -7.85 6.54
C ILE A 204 3.14 -8.70 5.33
N ILE A 205 1.84 -8.83 5.05
CA ILE A 205 1.36 -9.56 3.87
C ILE A 205 1.78 -8.84 2.59
N PHE A 206 1.64 -7.52 2.50
CA PHE A 206 2.15 -6.74 1.36
C PHE A 206 3.65 -6.92 1.16
N VAL A 207 4.41 -6.95 2.27
CA VAL A 207 5.86 -7.17 2.25
C VAL A 207 6.19 -8.58 1.73
N ILE A 208 5.54 -9.62 2.25
CA ILE A 208 5.78 -11.02 1.84
C ILE A 208 5.40 -11.23 0.38
N GLU A 209 4.25 -10.70 -0.05
CA GLU A 209 3.80 -10.79 -1.45
C GLU A 209 4.83 -10.15 -2.38
N THR A 210 5.28 -8.95 -2.05
CA THR A 210 6.30 -8.23 -2.84
C THR A 210 7.64 -8.96 -2.84
N LEU A 211 8.11 -9.42 -1.68
CA LEU A 211 9.36 -10.18 -1.57
C LEU A 211 9.29 -11.49 -2.34
N SER A 212 8.14 -12.17 -2.36
CA SER A 212 7.96 -13.40 -3.13
C SER A 212 8.18 -13.16 -4.63
N VAL A 213 7.69 -12.04 -5.16
CA VAL A 213 7.89 -11.63 -6.55
C VAL A 213 9.35 -11.28 -6.81
N ILE A 214 9.99 -10.49 -5.93
CA ILE A 214 11.40 -10.11 -6.06
C ILE A 214 12.30 -11.35 -6.06
N ILE A 215 12.10 -12.26 -5.11
CA ILE A 215 12.85 -13.51 -4.99
C ILE A 215 12.65 -14.37 -6.24
N GLN A 216 11.39 -14.55 -6.67
CA GLN A 216 11.06 -15.37 -7.83
C GLN A 216 11.73 -14.85 -9.12
N ILE A 217 11.61 -13.54 -9.40
CA ILE A 217 12.18 -12.93 -10.61
C ILE A 217 13.71 -12.97 -10.56
N SER A 218 14.31 -12.65 -9.41
CA SER A 218 15.76 -12.63 -9.24
C SER A 218 16.36 -14.02 -9.41
N TYR A 219 15.75 -15.04 -8.79
CA TYR A 219 16.19 -16.42 -8.88
C TYR A 219 16.04 -16.97 -10.31
N PHE A 220 14.89 -16.75 -10.95
CA PHE A 220 14.66 -17.20 -12.33
C PHE A 220 15.68 -16.62 -13.32
N LYS A 221 16.01 -15.33 -13.18
CA LYS A 221 17.05 -14.67 -13.98
C LYS A 221 18.44 -15.24 -13.69
N TYR A 222 18.78 -15.41 -12.42
CA TYR A 222 20.07 -15.95 -12.00
C TYR A 222 20.30 -17.38 -12.53
N THR A 223 19.33 -18.28 -12.39
CA THR A 223 19.51 -19.67 -12.86
C THR A 223 19.51 -19.75 -14.37
N LYS A 224 18.72 -18.93 -15.07
CA LYS A 224 18.74 -18.86 -16.52
C LYS A 224 20.10 -18.41 -17.04
N PHE A 225 20.71 -17.43 -16.37
CA PHE A 225 22.07 -16.98 -16.68
C PHE A 225 23.13 -18.04 -16.36
N LYS A 226 23.06 -18.68 -15.19
CA LYS A 226 24.11 -19.60 -14.71
C LYS A 226 24.02 -21.02 -15.29
N TYR A 227 22.81 -21.53 -15.51
CA TYR A 227 22.54 -22.93 -15.86
C TYR A 227 21.79 -23.08 -17.20
N GLY A 228 21.54 -22.00 -17.94
CA GLY A 228 20.78 -22.01 -19.20
C GLY A 228 19.26 -22.09 -19.03
N GLU A 229 18.77 -22.58 -17.89
CA GLU A 229 17.35 -22.78 -17.60
C GLU A 229 16.85 -21.97 -16.40
N GLY A 230 15.68 -21.35 -16.57
CA GLY A 230 15.01 -20.60 -15.51
C GLY A 230 14.29 -21.53 -14.53
N LYS A 231 14.76 -21.58 -13.28
CA LYS A 231 14.16 -22.34 -12.19
C LYS A 231 13.30 -21.41 -11.34
N ARG A 232 12.27 -21.98 -10.71
CA ARG A 232 11.30 -21.24 -9.88
C ARG A 232 11.48 -21.64 -8.41
N VAL A 233 11.39 -20.67 -7.50
CA VAL A 233 11.40 -20.92 -6.05
C VAL A 233 9.99 -21.30 -5.59
N PHE A 234 9.02 -20.48 -5.95
CA PHE A 234 7.60 -20.73 -5.73
C PHE A 234 6.96 -21.28 -7.01
N LEU A 235 5.93 -22.11 -6.86
CA LEU A 235 5.13 -22.62 -8.00
C LEU A 235 4.64 -21.47 -8.91
N MET A 236 4.22 -20.36 -8.29
CA MET A 236 3.87 -19.10 -8.93
C MET A 236 4.11 -17.97 -7.91
N ALA A 237 4.45 -16.77 -8.39
CA ALA A 237 4.51 -15.56 -7.58
C ALA A 237 3.46 -14.56 -8.12
N PRO A 238 2.79 -13.76 -7.27
CA PRO A 238 2.97 -13.61 -5.82
C PRO A 238 2.58 -14.84 -4.97
N ILE A 239 2.82 -14.82 -3.66
CA ILE A 239 2.79 -16.01 -2.80
C ILE A 239 1.38 -16.60 -2.66
N HIS A 240 0.32 -15.82 -2.78
CA HIS A 240 -1.05 -16.37 -2.77
C HIS A 240 -1.26 -17.38 -3.90
N HIS A 241 -0.77 -17.11 -5.12
CA HIS A 241 -0.86 -18.05 -6.24
C HIS A 241 -0.06 -19.33 -6.00
N HIS A 242 1.01 -19.28 -5.21
CA HIS A 242 1.72 -20.49 -4.79
C HIS A 242 0.81 -21.41 -3.96
N PHE A 243 0.01 -20.85 -3.07
CA PHE A 243 -0.93 -21.61 -2.24
C PHE A 243 -2.13 -22.12 -3.06
N GLU A 244 -2.63 -21.34 -4.02
CA GLU A 244 -3.65 -21.83 -4.96
C GLU A 244 -3.15 -23.03 -5.77
N LYS A 245 -1.91 -22.98 -6.28
CA LYS A 245 -1.29 -24.11 -6.99
C LYS A 245 -1.04 -25.33 -6.10
N LYS A 246 -1.06 -25.17 -4.77
CA LYS A 246 -1.05 -26.27 -3.80
C LYS A 246 -2.45 -26.82 -3.48
N GLY A 247 -3.50 -26.29 -4.13
CA GLY A 247 -4.88 -26.76 -3.98
C GLY A 247 -5.66 -26.07 -2.86
N TRP A 248 -5.18 -24.95 -2.31
CA TRP A 248 -5.95 -24.17 -1.34
C TRP A 248 -7.01 -23.35 -2.07
N SER A 249 -8.22 -23.26 -1.52
CA SER A 249 -9.25 -22.37 -2.05
C SER A 249 -8.94 -20.91 -1.73
N GLU A 250 -9.35 -20.00 -2.62
CA GLU A 250 -9.11 -18.56 -2.49
C GLU A 250 -9.56 -18.02 -1.12
N ASN A 251 -10.79 -18.37 -0.70
CA ASN A 251 -11.32 -17.99 0.61
C ASN A 251 -10.43 -18.43 1.79
N VAL A 252 -9.86 -19.63 1.73
CA VAL A 252 -8.97 -20.13 2.78
C VAL A 252 -7.66 -19.34 2.80
N ILE A 253 -7.13 -18.96 1.64
CA ILE A 253 -5.91 -18.15 1.52
C ILE A 253 -6.17 -16.77 2.10
N VAL A 254 -7.23 -16.09 1.65
CA VAL A 254 -7.62 -14.75 2.11
C VAL A 254 -7.78 -14.71 3.63
N MET A 255 -8.57 -15.62 4.20
CA MET A 255 -8.80 -15.66 5.65
C MET A 255 -7.52 -15.92 6.45
N LYS A 256 -6.66 -16.85 6.00
CA LYS A 256 -5.40 -17.14 6.71
C LYS A 256 -4.42 -15.98 6.66
N LEU A 257 -4.25 -15.35 5.51
CA LEU A 257 -3.38 -14.17 5.38
C LEU A 257 -3.94 -13.00 6.19
N TRP A 258 -5.26 -12.84 6.27
CA TRP A 258 -5.89 -11.83 7.11
C TRP A 258 -5.67 -12.07 8.62
N ILE A 259 -5.79 -13.31 9.09
CA ILE A 259 -5.47 -13.67 10.49
C ILE A 259 -4.01 -13.30 10.82
N ILE A 260 -3.06 -13.64 9.94
CA ILE A 260 -1.64 -13.30 10.13
C ILE A 260 -1.46 -11.78 10.22
N SER A 261 -2.10 -11.03 9.33
CA SER A 261 -2.09 -9.56 9.31
C SER A 261 -2.58 -8.95 10.62
N ILE A 262 -3.71 -9.45 11.15
CA ILE A 262 -4.27 -9.00 12.43
C ILE A 262 -3.31 -9.30 13.59
N ILE A 263 -2.75 -10.52 13.65
CA ILE A 263 -1.81 -10.91 14.71
C ILE A 263 -0.58 -9.99 14.70
N CYS A 264 0.03 -9.79 13.53
CA CYS A 264 1.18 -8.89 13.39
C CYS A 264 0.83 -7.44 13.73
N SER A 265 -0.35 -6.97 13.35
CA SER A 265 -0.83 -5.63 13.66
C SER A 265 -1.05 -5.44 15.17
N VAL A 266 -1.69 -6.39 15.86
CA VAL A 266 -1.82 -6.37 17.33
C VAL A 266 -0.46 -6.36 18.01
N PHE A 267 0.47 -7.18 17.53
CA PHE A 267 1.85 -7.20 18.06
C PHE A 267 2.52 -5.83 17.96
N THR A 268 2.23 -5.03 16.92
CA THR A 268 2.84 -3.70 16.78
C THR A 268 2.51 -2.73 17.90
N ILE A 269 1.34 -2.88 18.55
CA ILE A 269 0.92 -2.05 19.68
C ILE A 269 1.88 -2.21 20.87
N THR A 270 2.51 -3.37 21.03
CA THR A 270 3.49 -3.60 22.10
C THR A 270 4.77 -2.75 21.96
N PHE A 271 5.02 -2.18 20.78
CA PHE A 271 6.12 -1.24 20.55
C PHE A 271 5.75 0.23 20.75
N LEU A 272 4.48 0.52 21.03
CA LEU A 272 3.99 1.87 21.36
C LEU A 272 4.01 2.13 22.88
N LEU A 273 3.95 1.05 23.67
CA LEU A 273 4.06 1.05 25.14
C LEU A 273 5.54 1.11 25.56
#